data_AF-A0A3C1XE64-F1
#
_entry.id   AF-A0A3C1XE64-F1
#
_cell.length_a   1.000
_cell.length_b   1.000
_cell.length_c   1.000
_cell.angle_alpha   90.00
_cell.angle_beta   90.00
_cell.angle_gamma   90.00
#
_symmetry.space_group_name_H-M   'P 1'
#
loop_
_entity.id
_entity.type
_entity.pdbx_description
1 polymer ?
#
loop_
_entity_poly.entity_id
_entity_poly.type
_entity_poly.pdbx_seq_one_letter_code
_entity_poly.pdbx_strand_id
1 'polypeptide(L)' 'INSANSAPVTSGGWTTAAPGMVFYRSNSNKYYRMVKKPGNYTYMTIGEAQGLNATPGHSNGSAKN' A
#
# COMPACT_ATOMS: atom_id res chain seq x y z
N ILE A 1 8.59 18.27 -15.27
CA ILE A 1 8.70 16.79 -15.19
C ILE A 1 8.00 16.37 -13.90
N ASN A 2 6.70 16.09 -13.92
CA ASN A 2 5.99 15.67 -12.72
C ASN A 2 5.95 14.13 -12.69
N SER A 3 7.13 13.54 -12.48
CA SER A 3 7.24 12.12 -12.17
C SER A 3 6.75 11.90 -10.75
N ALA A 4 5.43 12.00 -10.53
CA ALA A 4 4.79 11.69 -9.25
C ALA A 4 4.70 10.17 -9.05
N ASN A 5 5.79 9.46 -9.35
CA ASN A 5 6.07 8.17 -8.75
C ASN A 5 6.74 8.45 -7.40
N SER A 6 6.00 9.10 -6.50
CA SER A 6 6.55 9.52 -5.21
C SER A 6 6.92 8.28 -4.41
N ALA A 7 8.08 8.32 -3.73
CA ALA A 7 8.47 7.24 -2.85
C ALA A 7 7.48 7.10 -1.68
N PRO A 8 7.26 5.89 -1.15
CA PRO A 8 6.49 5.73 0.07
C PRO A 8 7.17 6.44 1.25
N VAL A 9 6.37 7.08 2.11
CA VAL A 9 6.86 7.85 3.26
C VAL A 9 6.71 7.02 4.53
N THR A 10 7.81 6.83 5.26
CA THR A 10 7.80 6.14 6.55
C THR A 10 7.76 7.15 7.70
N SER A 11 6.76 7.05 8.57
CA SER A 11 6.61 7.88 9.77
C SER A 11 6.00 7.06 10.91
N GLY A 12 6.56 7.16 12.12
CA GLY A 12 6.06 6.44 13.30
C GLY A 12 6.03 4.92 13.14
N GLY A 13 6.95 4.34 12.37
CA GLY A 13 7.01 2.90 12.08
C GLY A 13 5.96 2.41 11.06
N TRP A 14 5.21 3.32 10.44
CA TRP A 14 4.30 3.03 9.35
C TRP A 14 4.82 3.61 8.04
N THR A 15 4.73 2.83 6.98
CA THR A 15 5.05 3.24 5.62
C THR A 15 3.76 3.51 4.86
N THR A 16 3.58 4.76 4.45
CA THR A 16 2.44 5.25 3.68
C THR A 16 2.80 5.27 2.21
N ALA A 17 1.95 4.67 1.38
CA ALA A 17 2.12 4.66 -0.07
C ALA A 17 1.86 6.06 -0.64
N ALA A 18 2.62 6.43 -1.67
CA ALA A 18 2.36 7.62 -2.46
C ALA A 18 0.96 7.66 -3.09
N PRO A 19 0.50 8.85 -3.52
CA PRO A 19 -0.74 8.98 -4.29
C PRO A 19 -0.74 8.04 -5.51
N GLY A 20 -1.81 7.27 -5.70
CA GLY A 20 -1.93 6.32 -6.81
C GLY A 20 -1.22 4.97 -6.59
N MET A 21 -0.43 4.83 -5.53
CA MET A 21 0.30 3.60 -5.18
C MET A 21 -0.28 2.90 -3.96
N VAL A 22 -0.02 1.59 -3.87
CA VAL A 22 -0.47 0.71 -2.79
C VAL A 22 0.54 -0.40 -2.50
N PHE A 23 0.43 -0.95 -1.29
CA PHE A 23 1.10 -2.16 -0.85
C PHE A 23 0.16 -3.35 -1.04
N TYR A 24 0.40 -4.14 -2.08
CA TYR A 24 -0.35 -5.34 -2.40
C TYR A 24 0.17 -6.56 -1.64
N ARG A 25 -0.75 -7.39 -1.16
CA ARG A 25 -0.48 -8.66 -0.49
C ARG A 25 -1.13 -9.78 -1.30
N SER A 26 -0.28 -10.56 -1.97
CA SER A 26 -0.69 -11.69 -2.82
C SER A 26 -1.48 -12.75 -2.07
N ASN A 27 -1.05 -13.13 -0.87
CA ASN A 27 -1.69 -14.20 -0.09
C ASN A 27 -3.16 -13.94 0.28
N SER A 28 -3.61 -12.69 0.24
CA SER A 28 -4.98 -12.31 0.62
C SER A 28 -5.71 -11.49 -0.43
N ASN A 29 -5.09 -11.28 -1.61
CA ASN A 29 -5.54 -10.36 -2.66
C ASN A 29 -6.04 -9.03 -2.08
N LYS A 30 -5.25 -8.44 -1.18
CA LYS A 30 -5.58 -7.17 -0.51
C LYS A 30 -4.51 -6.15 -0.77
N TYR A 31 -4.91 -4.90 -1.00
CA TYR A 31 -3.98 -3.79 -1.09
C TYR A 31 -4.21 -2.78 0.04
N TYR A 32 -3.14 -2.11 0.45
CA TYR A 32 -3.13 -1.19 1.58
C TYR A 32 -2.43 0.11 1.21
N ARG A 33 -2.93 1.24 1.70
CA ARG A 33 -2.26 2.54 1.55
C ARG A 33 -1.20 2.80 2.63
N MET A 34 -1.20 2.01 3.70
CA MET A 34 -0.31 2.20 4.84
C MET A 34 -0.03 0.86 5.54
N VAL A 35 1.25 0.53 5.78
CA VAL A 35 1.69 -0.75 6.38
C VAL A 35 2.88 -0.56 7.32
N LYS A 36 2.98 -1.34 8.40
CA LYS A 36 4.16 -1.33 9.31
C LYS A 36 5.39 -2.03 8.74
N LYS A 37 5.17 -3.05 7.90
CA LYS A 37 6.23 -3.90 7.33
C LYS A 37 6.11 -3.91 5.81
N PRO A 38 6.58 -2.87 5.10
CA PRO A 38 6.44 -2.78 3.65
C PRO A 38 7.13 -3.93 2.91
N GLY A 39 8.19 -4.53 3.46
CA GLY A 39 8.88 -5.67 2.84
C GLY A 39 8.04 -6.94 2.66
N ASN A 40 6.88 -7.04 3.30
CA ASN A 40 5.94 -8.16 3.12
C ASN A 40 4.90 -7.90 2.01
N TYR A 41 5.02 -6.78 1.30
CA TYR A 41 4.06 -6.34 0.31
C TYR A 41 4.77 -5.95 -0.98
N THR A 42 4.08 -6.16 -2.09
CA THR A 42 4.51 -5.67 -3.39
C THR A 42 4.04 -4.23 -3.54
N TYR A 43 4.96 -3.32 -3.82
CA TYR A 43 4.62 -1.93 -4.11
C TYR A 43 4.22 -1.80 -5.58
N MET A 44 2.99 -1.36 -5.83
CA MET A 44 2.42 -1.27 -7.18
C MET A 44 1.32 -0.20 -7.23
N THR A 45 0.85 0.13 -8.43
CA THR A 45 -0.26 1.06 -8.61
C THR A 45 -1.59 0.46 -8.16
N ILE A 46 -2.56 1.32 -7.82
CA ILE A 46 -3.93 0.89 -7.51
C ILE A 46 -4.53 0.11 -8.69
N GLY A 47 -4.26 0.54 -9.93
CA GLY A 47 -4.77 -0.10 -11.14
C GLY A 47 -4.22 -1.52 -11.34
N GLU A 48 -2.92 -1.73 -11.10
CA GLU A 48 -2.32 -3.07 -11.14
C GLU A 48 -2.94 -3.98 -10.08
N ALA A 49 -3.10 -3.49 -8.84
CA ALA A 49 -3.74 -4.26 -7.79
C ALA A 49 -5.19 -4.63 -8.15
N GLN A 50 -5.96 -3.67 -8.68
CA GLN A 50 -7.33 -3.93 -9.14
C GLN A 50 -7.38 -4.93 -10.30
N GLY A 51 -6.43 -4.89 -11.22
CA GLY A 51 -6.28 -5.88 -12.29
C GLY A 51 -6.03 -7.31 -11.78
N LEU A 52 -5.44 -7.45 -10.59
CA LEU A 52 -5.26 -8.73 -9.89
C LEU A 52 -6.48 -9.14 -9.05
N ASN A 53 -7.64 -8.50 -9.27
CA ASN A 53 -8.85 -8.64 -8.44
C ASN A 53 -8.58 -8.35 -6.96
N ALA A 54 -7.59 -7.51 -6.66
CA ALA A 54 -7.28 -7.15 -5.29
C ALA A 54 -8.34 -6.19 -4.74
N THR A 55 -8.77 -6.44 -3.52
CA THR A 55 -9.71 -5.57 -2.81
C THR A 55 -8.95 -4.64 -1.86
N PRO A 56 -9.47 -3.43 -1.58
CA PRO A 56 -8.90 -2.64 -0.50
C PRO A 56 -8.97 -3.45 0.78
N GLY A 57 -7.82 -3.71 1.39
CA GLY A 57 -7.79 -4.18 2.75
C GLY A 57 -8.44 -3.13 3.63
N HIS A 58 -9.14 -3.55 4.68
CA HIS A 58 -9.38 -2.63 5.78
C HIS A 58 -7.98 -2.27 6.25
N SER A 59 -7.56 -1.01 6.06
CA SER A 59 -6.35 -0.46 6.68
C SER A 59 -6.27 -1.07 8.07
N ASN A 60 -5.14 -1.67 8.46
CA ASN A 60 -5.00 -2.35 9.75
C ASN A 60 -5.42 -1.39 10.88
N GLY A 61 -6.72 -1.38 11.20
CA GLY A 61 -7.37 -0.42 12.08
C GLY A 61 -6.96 -0.62 13.53
N SER A 62 -6.22 -1.70 13.80
CA SER A 62 -5.58 -2.02 15.07
C SER A 62 -4.38 -1.12 15.43
N ALA A 63 -4.20 0.04 14.77
CA ALA A 63 -3.01 0.88 14.98
C ALA A 63 -3.25 2.38 15.01
N LYS A 64 -4.48 2.77 15.29
CA LYS A 64 -4.77 4.05 15.95
C LYS A 64 -5.59 3.73 17.19
N ASN A 65 -4.91 3.23 18.23
CA ASN A 65 -5.25 3.55 19.61
C ASN A 65 -4.05 4.28 20.18
#